data_AF-A0AAU1UG17-F1
#
_entry.id   AF-A0AAU1UG17-F1
#
_cell.length_a   1.000
_cell.length_b   1.000
_cell.length_c   1.000
_cell.angle_alpha   90.00
_cell.angle_beta   90.00
_cell.angle_gamma   90.00
#
_symmetry.space_group_name_H-M   'P 1'
#
loop_
_entity.id
_entity.type
_entity.pdbx_description
1 polymer ?
#
loop_
_entity_poly.entity_id
_entity_poly.type
_entity_poly.pdbx_seq_one_letter_code
_entity_poly.pdbx_strand_id
1 'polypeptide(L)'
;MAEGGGFGGDDDEGGLRVALSGLTTRGRSFLAAGVAAAVCAYALGQSDLLRVGLLLAVLPLVCAFVLYRTRYRVAGSRRLSPARVPAGSEARVHLRMDNVSRLPTGLLMLQDRVPYVLGPRPRFVLDRVEAGGRREVSYRVRSDLRGRYPLGPLQLRLTDPFGLCELSRSFSTYDTLTVIPRVEPLPAVRLTGEAKGYGDGRNRSLALAGEDDVIPRGYRYGDDLRRVHWRSTARYGELMVRREEQPQRARCTVLLDTRRLAFQGAGPDSAFEWAVSGTASTLFHMLERGFSVRLLTDTGNSVPGEGSDGFAGASQESADAAGLMMDTLAVVDHSDGSGLSRAYDVLRGGNEGLLVAFFGDLDEEQTAVAARMRQRSGGAVAFVLDSETWTRGAPSERCEERLRLLREAGWSALAVPPGTSLIDLWRDADRHRASTGAESGPAVTGWGS
;
A
#
# COMPACT_ATOMS: atom_id res chain seq x y z
N MET A 1 -38.42 48.25 -14.60
CA MET A 1 -39.13 47.48 -13.56
C MET A 1 -38.04 46.68 -12.84
N ALA A 2 -37.86 46.98 -11.56
CA ALA A 2 -36.72 46.57 -10.76
C ALA A 2 -36.85 45.12 -10.29
N GLU A 3 -35.71 44.43 -10.12
CA GLU A 3 -35.51 43.51 -9.00
C GLU A 3 -34.00 43.37 -8.74
N GLY A 4 -33.55 44.05 -7.68
CA GLY A 4 -32.22 43.88 -7.10
C GLY A 4 -32.27 42.76 -6.08
N GLY A 5 -31.55 41.67 -6.34
CA GLY A 5 -31.32 40.59 -5.38
C GLY A 5 -30.19 40.96 -4.43
N GLY A 6 -30.54 41.23 -3.18
CA GLY A 6 -29.58 41.43 -2.09
C GLY A 6 -28.87 40.12 -1.73
N PHE A 7 -27.55 40.10 -1.89
CA PHE A 7 -26.63 39.16 -1.26
C PHE A 7 -25.51 39.99 -0.63
N GLY A 8 -25.53 40.18 0.69
CA GLY A 8 -24.47 40.94 1.36
C GLY A 8 -24.71 41.30 2.81
N GLY A 9 -25.37 40.43 3.59
CA GLY A 9 -25.66 40.69 5.02
C GLY A 9 -25.04 39.68 5.99
N ASP A 10 -25.16 38.38 5.70
CA ASP A 10 -24.88 37.34 6.71
C ASP A 10 -23.40 36.89 6.81
N ASP A 11 -22.58 37.07 5.76
CA ASP A 11 -21.16 36.70 5.80
C ASP A 11 -20.31 37.66 6.67
N ASP A 12 -20.74 38.93 6.82
CA ASP A 12 -19.96 39.99 7.46
C ASP A 12 -20.06 39.94 9.01
N GLU A 13 -21.23 39.59 9.58
CA GLU A 13 -21.38 39.41 11.04
C GLU A 13 -20.61 38.18 11.55
N GLY A 14 -20.61 37.09 10.78
CA GLY A 14 -19.80 35.91 11.07
C GLY A 14 -18.30 36.21 10.96
N GLY A 15 -17.92 37.03 9.96
CA GLY A 15 -16.54 37.45 9.73
C GLY A 15 -15.95 38.29 10.87
N LEU A 16 -16.70 39.27 11.36
CA LEU A 16 -16.28 40.15 12.46
C LEU A 16 -16.11 39.39 13.79
N ARG A 17 -17.00 38.44 14.10
CA ARG A 17 -16.87 37.59 15.29
C ARG A 17 -15.65 36.67 15.22
N VAL A 18 -15.33 36.13 14.03
CA VAL A 18 -14.14 35.31 13.80
C VAL A 18 -12.85 36.15 13.85
N ALA A 19 -12.88 37.40 13.37
CA ALA A 19 -11.75 38.31 13.45
C ALA A 19 -11.45 38.72 14.91
N LEU A 20 -12.50 39.04 15.68
CA LEU A 20 -12.38 39.44 17.09
C LEU A 20 -12.04 38.27 18.01
N SER A 21 -12.45 37.04 17.69
CA SER A 21 -12.02 35.84 18.44
C SER A 21 -10.53 35.54 18.28
N GLY A 22 -9.90 36.06 17.22
CA GLY A 22 -8.46 35.98 17.00
C GLY A 22 -7.63 36.96 17.83
N LEU A 23 -8.22 37.87 18.63
CA LEU A 23 -7.44 38.79 19.46
C LEU A 23 -6.67 38.03 20.55
N THR A 24 -5.34 38.22 20.56
CA THR A 24 -4.47 37.65 21.59
C THR A 24 -4.68 38.35 22.93
N THR A 25 -4.10 37.83 24.01
CA THR A 25 -4.13 38.51 25.32
C THR A 25 -3.61 39.95 25.21
N ARG A 26 -2.56 40.19 24.40
CA ARG A 26 -2.04 41.54 24.14
C ARG A 26 -3.05 42.40 23.39
N GLY A 27 -3.68 41.88 22.34
CA GLY A 27 -4.72 42.59 21.61
C GLY A 27 -5.90 43.01 22.48
N ARG A 28 -6.35 42.10 23.36
CA ARG A 28 -7.44 42.37 24.31
C ARG A 28 -7.04 43.42 25.36
N SER A 29 -5.81 43.36 25.87
CA SER A 29 -5.29 44.38 26.80
C SER A 29 -5.16 45.75 26.15
N PHE A 30 -4.67 45.83 24.90
CA PHE A 30 -4.59 47.10 24.16
C PHE A 30 -5.98 47.68 23.90
N LEU A 31 -6.94 46.85 23.49
CA LEU A 31 -8.33 47.27 23.28
C LEU A 31 -8.96 47.77 24.59
N ALA A 32 -8.79 47.03 25.70
CA ALA A 32 -9.32 47.41 27.00
C ALA A 32 -8.68 48.71 27.54
N ALA A 33 -7.36 48.85 27.41
CA ALA A 33 -6.64 50.07 27.80
C ALA A 33 -7.08 51.27 26.95
N GLY A 34 -7.27 51.08 25.64
CA GLY A 34 -7.76 52.12 24.74
C GLY A 34 -9.18 52.58 25.11
N VAL A 35 -10.09 51.65 25.39
CA VAL A 35 -11.46 51.95 25.85
C VAL A 35 -11.44 52.67 27.20
N ALA A 36 -10.66 52.18 28.16
CA ALA A 36 -10.54 52.81 29.48
C ALA A 36 -9.99 54.24 29.37
N ALA A 37 -8.94 54.46 28.57
CA ALA A 37 -8.38 55.77 28.32
C ALA A 37 -9.39 56.72 27.64
N ALA A 38 -10.20 56.23 26.71
CA ALA A 38 -11.25 57.03 26.07
C ALA A 38 -12.36 57.44 27.06
N VAL A 39 -12.76 56.53 27.96
CA VAL A 39 -13.74 56.83 29.03
C VAL A 39 -13.18 57.87 30.00
N CYS A 40 -11.93 57.71 30.44
CA CYS A 40 -11.26 58.69 31.29
C CYS A 40 -11.12 60.06 30.60
N ALA A 41 -10.79 60.08 29.30
CA ALA A 41 -10.69 61.30 28.52
C ALA A 41 -12.02 62.06 28.45
N TYR A 42 -13.12 61.33 28.25
CA TYR A 42 -14.46 61.90 28.26
C TYR A 42 -14.84 62.49 29.62
N ALA A 43 -14.54 61.77 30.71
CA ALA A 43 -14.82 62.25 32.08
C ALA A 43 -13.97 63.46 32.49
N LEU A 44 -12.72 63.53 32.03
CA LEU A 44 -11.76 64.60 32.36
C LEU A 44 -11.79 65.77 31.38
N GLY A 45 -12.51 65.66 30.26
CA GLY A 45 -12.52 66.67 29.19
C GLY A 45 -11.20 66.81 28.43
N GLN A 46 -10.30 65.81 28.53
CA GLN A 46 -8.94 65.89 28.00
C GLN A 46 -8.86 65.31 26.59
N SER A 47 -8.83 66.17 25.57
CA SER A 47 -8.85 65.74 24.16
C SER A 47 -7.60 64.93 23.74
N ASP A 48 -6.44 65.17 24.34
CA ASP A 48 -5.22 64.42 24.03
C ASP A 48 -5.27 62.97 24.51
N LEU A 49 -5.89 62.72 25.66
CA LEU A 49 -6.06 61.36 26.19
C LEU A 49 -7.03 60.55 25.30
N LEU A 50 -8.02 61.21 24.71
CA LEU A 50 -8.95 60.58 23.76
C LEU A 50 -8.23 60.10 22.50
N ARG A 51 -7.29 60.90 21.96
CA ARG A 51 -6.49 60.52 20.77
C ARG A 51 -5.66 59.28 21.03
N VAL A 52 -5.01 59.20 22.20
CA VAL A 52 -4.21 58.03 22.61
C VAL A 52 -5.10 56.81 22.82
N GLY A 53 -6.23 56.96 23.52
CA GLY A 53 -7.19 55.88 23.74
C GLY A 53 -7.76 55.33 22.44
N LEU A 54 -8.10 56.21 21.50
CA LEU A 54 -8.57 55.83 20.17
C LEU A 54 -7.49 55.08 19.38
N LEU A 55 -6.24 55.56 19.36
CA LEU A 55 -5.13 54.88 18.68
C LEU A 55 -4.93 53.45 19.22
N LEU A 56 -4.93 53.30 20.54
CA LEU A 56 -4.78 52.00 21.22
C LEU A 56 -5.93 51.04 20.93
N ALA A 57 -7.16 51.54 20.81
CA ALA A 57 -8.32 50.73 20.47
C ALA A 57 -8.40 50.38 18.98
N VAL A 58 -8.02 51.30 18.09
CA VAL A 58 -8.09 51.11 16.63
C VAL A 58 -7.02 50.14 16.15
N LEU A 59 -5.81 50.17 16.71
CA LEU A 59 -4.70 49.30 16.28
C LEU A 59 -5.06 47.79 16.27
N PRO A 60 -5.58 47.17 17.34
CA PRO A 60 -5.96 45.75 17.31
C PRO A 60 -7.11 45.45 16.34
N LEU A 61 -8.05 46.39 16.14
CA LEU A 61 -9.14 46.24 15.17
C LEU A 61 -8.61 46.25 13.73
N VAL A 62 -7.67 47.14 13.41
CA VAL A 62 -6.99 47.18 12.10
C VAL A 62 -6.19 45.90 11.88
N CYS A 63 -5.43 45.43 12.86
CA CYS A 63 -4.70 44.16 12.77
C CYS A 63 -5.64 42.98 12.50
N ALA A 64 -6.76 42.89 13.23
CA ALA A 64 -7.77 41.85 13.03
C ALA A 64 -8.40 41.91 11.64
N PHE A 65 -8.75 43.11 11.15
CA PHE A 65 -9.33 43.30 9.82
C PHE A 65 -8.34 42.91 8.70
N VAL A 66 -7.08 43.33 8.81
CA VAL A 66 -6.02 42.99 7.83
C VAL A 66 -5.75 41.49 7.82
N LEU A 67 -5.64 40.84 8.99
CA LEU A 67 -5.45 39.40 9.07
C LEU A 67 -6.65 38.62 8.55
N TYR A 68 -7.87 39.06 8.84
CA TYR A 68 -9.09 38.44 8.33
C TYR A 68 -9.13 38.47 6.80
N ARG A 69 -8.87 39.62 6.16
CA ARG A 69 -8.77 39.72 4.69
C ARG A 69 -7.64 38.86 4.12
N THR A 70 -6.49 38.81 4.79
CA THR A 70 -5.32 38.06 4.33
C THR A 70 -5.55 36.56 4.39
N ARG A 71 -6.20 36.08 5.46
CA ARG A 71 -6.50 34.65 5.71
C ARG A 71 -7.15 33.96 4.51
N TYR A 72 -8.14 34.59 3.88
CA TYR A 72 -8.86 33.99 2.74
C TYR A 72 -8.07 34.02 1.44
N ARG A 73 -7.04 34.87 1.35
CA ARG A 73 -6.22 35.06 0.15
C ARG A 73 -4.87 34.33 0.20
N VAL A 74 -4.70 33.41 1.15
CA VAL A 74 -3.57 32.48 1.17
C VAL A 74 -4.07 31.08 0.83
N ALA A 75 -3.58 30.51 -0.26
CA ALA A 75 -3.85 29.13 -0.65
C ALA A 75 -2.68 28.24 -0.20
N GLY A 76 -2.99 27.06 0.32
CA GLY A 76 -2.03 26.05 0.74
C GLY A 76 -2.30 24.76 -0.01
N SER A 77 -1.24 24.11 -0.48
CA SER A 77 -1.31 22.77 -1.07
C SER A 77 -0.20 21.89 -0.53
N ARG A 78 -0.48 20.59 -0.47
CA ARG A 78 0.50 19.56 -0.14
C ARG A 78 0.64 18.63 -1.34
N ARG A 79 1.86 18.17 -1.57
CA ARG A 79 2.17 17.12 -2.53
C ARG A 79 3.12 16.13 -1.90
N LEU A 80 2.76 14.85 -1.97
CA LEU A 80 3.59 13.74 -1.51
C LEU A 80 4.29 13.09 -2.71
N SER A 81 5.60 12.88 -2.62
CA SER A 81 6.38 12.26 -3.70
C SER A 81 7.48 11.34 -3.15
N PRO A 82 7.47 10.03 -3.46
CA PRO A 82 6.35 9.26 -4.03
C PRO A 82 5.25 9.00 -2.98
N ALA A 83 4.02 8.70 -3.43
CA ALA A 83 2.89 8.39 -2.54
C ALA A 83 2.89 6.94 -2.00
N ARG A 84 3.67 6.06 -2.64
CA ARG A 84 3.88 4.67 -2.24
C ARG A 84 5.39 4.43 -2.06
N VAL A 85 5.78 3.90 -0.91
CA VAL A 85 7.19 3.59 -0.58
C VAL A 85 7.31 2.24 0.13
N PRO A 86 8.39 1.48 -0.08
CA PRO A 86 8.71 0.33 0.77
C PRO A 86 8.98 0.74 2.23
N ALA A 87 8.65 -0.14 3.17
CA ALA A 87 8.99 0.04 4.58
C ALA A 87 10.51 0.31 4.76
N GLY A 88 10.83 1.32 5.56
CA GLY A 88 12.19 1.83 5.76
C GLY A 88 12.68 2.84 4.72
N SER A 89 11.91 3.10 3.66
CA SER A 89 12.25 4.12 2.66
C SER A 89 11.68 5.49 3.02
N GLU A 90 12.34 6.57 2.57
CA GLU A 90 11.90 7.95 2.80
C GLU A 90 10.99 8.43 1.67
N ALA A 91 9.93 9.16 2.02
CA ALA A 91 9.14 9.98 1.10
C ALA A 91 9.30 11.47 1.43
N ARG A 92 9.16 12.33 0.42
CA ARG A 92 9.23 13.79 0.61
C ARG A 92 7.83 14.40 0.51
N VAL A 93 7.50 15.20 1.50
CA VAL A 93 6.29 16.03 1.51
C VAL A 93 6.68 17.45 1.13
N HIS A 94 6.05 17.98 0.08
CA HIS A 94 6.18 19.34 -0.38
C HIS A 94 4.95 20.13 0.04
N LEU A 95 5.16 21.20 0.81
CA LEU A 95 4.13 22.14 1.20
C LEU A 95 4.36 23.43 0.44
N ARG A 96 3.32 23.87 -0.28
CA ARG A 96 3.35 25.09 -1.08
C ARG A 96 2.31 26.06 -0.57
N MET A 97 2.75 27.28 -0.30
CA MET A 97 1.89 28.40 0.08
C MET A 97 1.92 29.46 -1.02
N ASP A 98 0.75 29.86 -1.48
CA ASP A 98 0.57 30.89 -2.51
C ASP A 98 -0.22 32.08 -1.93
N ASN A 99 0.33 33.28 -2.04
CA ASN A 99 -0.35 34.52 -1.68
C ASN A 99 -1.09 35.05 -2.91
N VAL A 100 -2.40 34.83 -2.99
CA VAL A 100 -3.24 35.33 -4.10
C VAL A 100 -3.72 36.77 -3.88
N SER A 101 -3.18 37.47 -2.88
CA SER A 101 -3.51 38.86 -2.59
C SER A 101 -2.52 39.85 -3.25
N ARG A 102 -2.95 41.12 -3.31
CA ARG A 102 -2.11 42.25 -3.75
C ARG A 102 -1.26 42.84 -2.62
N LEU A 103 -1.34 42.30 -1.41
CA LEU A 103 -0.61 42.76 -0.24
C LEU A 103 0.37 41.67 0.22
N PRO A 104 1.52 42.03 0.80
CA PRO A 104 2.39 41.05 1.43
C PRO A 104 1.71 40.42 2.67
N THR A 105 1.99 39.16 2.96
CA THR A 105 1.50 38.52 4.18
C THR A 105 2.30 38.93 5.43
N GLY A 106 1.72 38.75 6.60
CA GLY A 106 2.47 38.73 7.86
C GLY A 106 3.34 37.48 8.01
N LEU A 107 3.82 37.24 9.23
CA LEU A 107 4.50 36.00 9.58
C LEU A 107 3.51 34.83 9.51
N LEU A 108 3.90 33.78 8.79
CA LEU A 108 3.09 32.59 8.60
C LEU A 108 3.74 31.43 9.33
N MET A 109 2.96 30.71 10.13
CA MET A 109 3.38 29.45 10.73
C MET A 109 2.59 28.32 10.09
N LEU A 110 3.29 27.47 9.35
CA LEU A 110 2.74 26.29 8.73
C LEU A 110 2.99 25.08 9.64
N GLN A 111 1.94 24.32 9.92
CA GLN A 111 2.02 23.09 10.69
C GLN A 111 1.27 22.00 9.94
N ASP A 112 1.95 20.90 9.64
CA ASP A 112 1.28 19.71 9.11
C ASP A 112 1.06 18.69 10.22
N ARG A 113 0.00 17.91 10.11
CA ARG A 113 -0.31 16.84 11.06
C ARG A 113 0.09 15.51 10.41
N VAL A 114 1.08 14.86 11.01
CA VAL A 114 1.54 13.54 10.60
C VAL A 114 1.35 12.54 11.75
N PRO A 115 1.01 11.27 11.46
CA PRO A 115 1.04 10.19 12.45
C PRO A 115 2.42 10.08 13.10
N TYR A 116 2.45 9.76 14.39
CA TYR A 116 3.70 9.72 15.17
C TYR A 116 4.71 8.70 14.63
N VAL A 117 4.24 7.62 14.03
CA VAL A 117 5.06 6.59 13.37
C VAL A 117 5.93 7.18 12.24
N LEU A 118 5.49 8.28 11.62
CA LEU A 118 6.24 8.98 10.57
C LEU A 118 7.19 10.07 11.08
N GLY A 119 7.20 10.34 12.38
CA GLY A 119 8.01 11.37 13.02
C GLY A 119 7.21 12.48 13.72
N PRO A 120 7.89 13.53 14.18
CA PRO A 120 7.28 14.65 14.89
C PRO A 120 6.43 15.51 13.95
N ARG A 121 5.49 16.28 14.53
CA ARG A 121 4.66 17.23 13.76
C ARG A 121 5.52 18.36 13.20
N PRO A 122 5.70 18.45 11.87
CA PRO A 122 6.57 19.46 11.27
C PRO A 122 5.94 20.85 11.40
N ARG A 123 6.77 21.82 11.75
CA ARG A 123 6.40 23.23 11.92
C ARG A 123 7.40 24.10 11.19
N PHE A 124 6.92 25.00 10.34
CA PHE A 124 7.73 25.92 9.58
C PHE A 124 7.25 27.33 9.83
N VAL A 125 8.17 28.22 10.18
CA VAL A 125 7.90 29.67 10.17
C VAL A 125 8.36 30.17 8.81
N LEU A 126 7.42 30.73 8.05
CA LEU A 126 7.70 31.39 6.79
C LEU A 126 7.66 32.89 7.04
N ASP A 127 8.70 33.55 6.56
CA ASP A 127 8.71 35.01 6.47
C ASP A 127 7.62 35.50 5.51
N ARG A 128 7.46 36.82 5.48
CA ARG A 128 6.55 37.55 4.60
C ARG A 128 6.57 36.98 3.18
N VAL A 129 5.40 36.59 2.68
CA VAL A 129 5.19 36.24 1.28
C VAL A 129 4.75 37.49 0.52
N GLU A 130 5.47 37.82 -0.54
CA GLU A 130 5.18 38.96 -1.41
C GLU A 130 3.79 38.86 -2.04
N ALA A 131 3.26 39.98 -2.53
CA ALA A 131 2.00 39.99 -3.28
C ALA A 131 2.13 39.11 -4.53
N GLY A 132 1.21 38.15 -4.72
CA GLY A 132 1.33 37.14 -5.79
C GLY A 132 2.47 36.14 -5.60
N GLY A 133 3.22 36.22 -4.50
CA GLY A 133 4.39 35.39 -4.21
C GLY A 133 4.04 33.97 -3.77
N ARG A 134 5.04 33.09 -3.81
CA ARG A 134 4.93 31.69 -3.38
C ARG A 134 6.08 31.29 -2.46
N ARG A 135 5.82 30.41 -1.50
CA ARG A 135 6.83 29.81 -0.64
C ARG A 135 6.74 28.29 -0.62
N GLU A 136 7.89 27.70 -0.90
CA GLU A 136 8.29 26.29 -0.91
C GLU A 136 8.82 25.76 0.43
N VAL A 137 8.20 24.81 1.14
CA VAL A 137 8.92 24.05 2.18
C VAL A 137 8.72 22.56 2.03
N SER A 138 9.72 21.76 2.40
CA SER A 138 9.64 20.32 2.30
C SER A 138 10.21 19.63 3.54
N TYR A 139 9.64 18.48 3.87
CA TYR A 139 10.17 17.60 4.92
C TYR A 139 10.10 16.14 4.48
N ARG A 140 10.81 15.29 5.23
CA ARG A 140 10.90 13.86 4.97
C ARG A 140 10.06 13.09 5.98
N VAL A 141 9.45 12.01 5.51
CA VAL A 141 8.73 11.04 6.33
C VAL A 141 9.24 9.65 6.02
N ARG A 142 9.31 8.79 7.04
CA ARG A 142 9.73 7.39 6.93
C ARG A 142 8.98 6.58 7.98
N SER A 143 8.57 5.36 7.63
CA SER A 143 8.06 4.36 8.57
C SER A 143 8.79 3.04 8.30
N ASP A 144 9.18 2.33 9.36
CA ASP A 144 9.65 0.95 9.26
C ASP A 144 8.49 -0.06 9.31
N LEU A 145 7.30 0.38 9.69
CA LEU A 145 6.07 -0.42 9.66
C LEU A 145 5.25 -0.13 8.40
N ARG A 146 4.70 -1.19 7.82
CA ARG A 146 3.75 -1.09 6.71
C ARG A 146 2.42 -0.48 7.17
N GLY A 147 1.72 0.18 6.24
CA GLY A 147 0.43 0.79 6.55
C GLY A 147 0.04 1.92 5.61
N ARG A 148 -1.18 2.42 5.80
CA ARG A 148 -1.67 3.64 5.15
C ARG A 148 -1.72 4.77 6.17
N TYR A 149 -0.93 5.80 5.92
CA TYR A 149 -0.78 6.92 6.84
C TYR A 149 -1.37 8.20 6.23
N PRO A 150 -2.51 8.70 6.75
CA PRO A 150 -3.06 9.97 6.31
C PRO A 150 -2.20 11.13 6.85
N LEU A 151 -1.79 12.01 5.95
CA LEU A 151 -1.12 13.27 6.24
C LEU A 151 -2.16 14.39 6.18
N GLY A 152 -2.16 15.27 7.17
CA GLY A 152 -3.07 16.40 7.29
C GLY A 152 -3.94 16.37 8.55
N PRO A 153 -4.75 17.42 8.74
CA PRO A 153 -4.89 18.58 7.86
C PRO A 153 -3.71 19.55 7.97
N LEU A 154 -3.44 20.30 6.89
CA LEU A 154 -2.45 21.37 6.90
C LEU A 154 -3.03 22.58 7.63
N GLN A 155 -2.32 23.09 8.62
CA GLN A 155 -2.74 24.23 9.44
C GLN A 155 -1.82 25.42 9.18
N LEU A 156 -2.43 26.56 8.85
CA LEU A 156 -1.76 27.83 8.67
C LEU A 156 -2.19 28.76 9.79
N ARG A 157 -1.24 29.22 10.60
CA ARG A 157 -1.44 30.26 11.61
C ARG A 157 -0.83 31.55 11.09
N LEU A 158 -1.64 32.60 11.04
CA LEU A 158 -1.24 33.94 10.65
C LEU A 158 -1.18 34.80 11.91
N THR A 159 -0.09 35.53 12.09
CA THR A 159 0.09 36.45 13.22
C THR A 159 0.49 37.82 12.68
N ASP A 160 -0.10 38.88 13.23
CA ASP A 160 0.25 40.24 12.86
C ASP A 160 1.62 40.64 13.43
N PRO A 161 2.29 41.68 12.89
CA PRO A 161 3.61 42.10 13.34
C PRO A 161 3.68 42.52 14.82
N PHE A 162 2.57 42.99 15.41
CA PHE A 162 2.51 43.41 16.81
C PHE A 162 2.06 42.28 17.75
N GLY A 163 1.66 41.12 17.21
CA GLY A 163 1.16 39.97 17.96
C GLY A 163 -0.13 40.26 18.73
N LEU A 164 -0.95 41.20 18.26
CA LEU A 164 -2.23 41.59 18.84
C LEU A 164 -3.37 40.68 18.38
N CYS A 165 -3.25 40.07 17.21
CA CYS A 165 -4.24 39.20 16.60
C CYS A 165 -3.56 38.01 15.92
N GLU A 166 -4.22 36.86 16.01
CA GLU A 166 -3.81 35.60 15.45
C GLU A 166 -5.01 34.86 14.90
N LEU A 167 -4.89 34.39 13.66
CA LEU A 167 -5.94 33.63 13.01
C LEU A 167 -5.37 32.33 12.44
N SER A 168 -6.07 31.21 12.65
CA SER A 168 -5.66 29.89 12.17
C SER A 168 -6.61 29.35 11.11
N ARG A 169 -6.10 29.08 9.89
CA ARG A 169 -6.82 28.45 8.78
C ARG A 169 -6.38 27.01 8.64
N SER A 170 -7.32 26.08 8.62
CA SER A 170 -7.07 24.68 8.26
C SER A 170 -7.43 24.43 6.80
N PHE A 171 -6.61 23.65 6.12
CA PHE A 171 -6.92 23.07 4.82
C PHE A 171 -7.36 21.62 5.05
N SER A 172 -8.59 21.28 4.67
CA SER A 172 -9.20 19.97 4.92
C SER A 172 -8.68 18.84 4.02
N THR A 173 -7.72 19.13 3.13
CA THR A 173 -7.14 18.13 2.23
C THR A 173 -6.23 17.16 3.00
N TYR A 174 -6.44 15.87 2.78
CA TYR A 174 -5.60 14.79 3.28
C TYR A 174 -4.94 14.07 2.11
N ASP A 175 -3.66 13.77 2.26
CA ASP A 175 -2.90 12.92 1.34
C ASP A 175 -2.59 11.63 2.08
N THR A 176 -2.45 10.51 1.39
CA THR A 176 -2.14 9.23 2.03
C THR A 176 -0.78 8.74 1.55
N LEU A 177 0.11 8.46 2.50
CA LEU A 177 1.33 7.71 2.26
C LEU A 177 1.03 6.22 2.47
N THR A 178 1.20 5.41 1.42
CA THR A 178 1.11 3.95 1.52
C THR A 178 2.50 3.37 1.66
N VAL A 179 2.77 2.78 2.82
CA VAL A 179 4.02 2.06 3.09
C VAL A 179 3.78 0.59 2.82
N ILE A 180 4.34 0.10 1.72
CA ILE A 180 4.23 -1.29 1.26
C ILE A 180 5.34 -2.15 1.90
N PRO A 181 5.17 -3.48 1.99
CA PRO A 181 6.25 -4.35 2.47
C PRO A 181 7.52 -4.22 1.61
N ARG A 182 8.65 -4.58 2.22
CA ARG A 182 9.93 -4.68 1.49
C ARG A 182 9.83 -5.80 0.46
N VAL A 183 10.48 -5.60 -0.68
CA VAL A 183 10.53 -6.56 -1.78
C VAL A 183 12.00 -6.84 -2.07
N GLU A 184 12.41 -8.08 -1.88
CA GLU A 184 13.75 -8.56 -2.22
C GLU A 184 13.74 -9.18 -3.62
N PRO A 185 14.69 -8.81 -4.51
CA PRO A 185 14.77 -9.40 -5.84
C PRO A 185 15.24 -10.85 -5.74
N LEU A 186 14.35 -11.80 -6.02
CA LEU A 186 14.65 -13.23 -5.93
C LEU A 186 15.37 -13.74 -7.20
N PRO A 187 16.34 -14.65 -7.06
CA PRO A 187 17.06 -15.22 -8.20
C PRO A 187 16.14 -16.14 -9.02
N ALA A 188 16.40 -16.22 -10.32
CA ALA A 188 15.69 -17.14 -11.20
C ALA A 188 16.03 -18.60 -10.83
N VAL A 189 15.05 -19.28 -10.27
CA VAL A 189 15.15 -20.66 -9.75
C VAL A 189 14.05 -21.51 -10.38
N ARG A 190 14.33 -22.78 -10.71
CA ARG A 190 13.34 -23.67 -11.33
C ARG A 190 12.40 -24.31 -10.29
N LEU A 191 11.52 -23.50 -9.72
CA LEU A 191 10.51 -24.02 -8.80
C LEU A 191 9.51 -24.95 -9.53
N THR A 192 8.98 -25.93 -8.80
CA THR A 192 8.08 -26.96 -9.34
C THR A 192 6.86 -26.32 -10.04
N GLY A 193 6.49 -26.86 -11.21
CA GLY A 193 5.53 -26.25 -12.15
C GLY A 193 6.13 -25.94 -13.52
N GLU A 194 7.44 -25.74 -13.60
CA GLU A 194 8.11 -25.56 -14.90
C GLU A 194 8.31 -26.87 -15.68
N ALA A 195 8.53 -27.97 -14.95
CA ALA A 195 8.92 -29.26 -15.52
C ALA A 195 7.78 -29.99 -16.26
N LYS A 196 6.51 -29.62 -16.04
CA LYS A 196 5.36 -30.08 -16.83
C LYS A 196 4.85 -28.95 -17.73
N GLY A 197 5.68 -28.53 -18.67
CA GLY A 197 5.26 -27.74 -19.84
C GLY A 197 4.73 -26.32 -19.59
N TYR A 198 4.85 -25.79 -18.38
CA TYR A 198 4.15 -24.57 -17.94
C TYR A 198 5.11 -23.40 -17.64
N GLY A 199 6.41 -23.64 -17.50
CA GLY A 199 7.38 -22.71 -16.89
C GLY A 199 7.96 -21.58 -17.71
N ASP A 200 7.59 -21.46 -18.99
CA ASP A 200 8.14 -20.42 -19.86
C ASP A 200 7.04 -19.85 -20.76
N GLY A 201 6.09 -19.15 -20.14
CA GLY A 201 4.93 -18.57 -20.82
C GLY A 201 5.30 -17.57 -21.91
N ARG A 202 6.51 -16.97 -21.86
CA ARG A 202 7.01 -16.04 -22.87
C ARG A 202 7.65 -16.75 -24.06
N ASN A 203 8.49 -17.77 -23.86
CA ASN A 203 9.13 -18.42 -25.00
C ASN A 203 8.24 -19.48 -25.66
N ARG A 204 7.30 -20.11 -24.95
CA ARG A 204 6.37 -21.08 -25.58
C ARG A 204 5.23 -20.45 -26.36
N SER A 205 4.74 -19.27 -26.01
CA SER A 205 3.73 -18.59 -26.83
C SER A 205 4.25 -18.28 -28.24
N LEU A 206 5.56 -18.09 -28.38
CA LEU A 206 6.26 -17.97 -29.67
C LEU A 206 6.62 -19.33 -30.29
N ALA A 207 6.98 -20.35 -29.49
CA ALA A 207 7.36 -21.67 -30.01
C ALA A 207 6.18 -22.58 -30.40
N LEU A 208 5.01 -22.44 -29.75
CA LEU A 208 3.74 -23.11 -30.12
C LEU A 208 2.95 -22.35 -31.18
N ALA A 209 3.47 -21.21 -31.65
CA ALA A 209 3.04 -20.60 -32.90
C ALA A 209 3.63 -21.32 -34.14
N GLY A 210 4.22 -22.51 -33.95
CA GLY A 210 4.45 -23.48 -35.02
C GLY A 210 3.14 -24.16 -35.41
N GLU A 211 2.92 -24.27 -36.73
CA GLU A 211 1.65 -24.44 -37.43
C GLU A 211 0.81 -25.72 -37.15
N ASP A 212 1.23 -26.62 -36.26
CA ASP A 212 0.77 -28.02 -36.30
C ASP A 212 0.07 -28.58 -35.03
N ASP A 213 -0.01 -27.86 -33.91
CA ASP A 213 -0.59 -28.40 -32.65
C ASP A 213 -1.99 -27.85 -32.32
N VAL A 214 -2.84 -27.75 -33.34
CA VAL A 214 -4.25 -27.33 -33.19
C VAL A 214 -5.12 -28.57 -33.22
N ILE A 215 -5.80 -28.89 -32.10
CA ILE A 215 -6.84 -29.93 -32.08
C ILE A 215 -8.03 -29.43 -32.92
N PRO A 216 -8.28 -30.01 -34.12
CA PRO A 216 -9.34 -29.53 -34.99
C PRO A 216 -10.69 -30.01 -34.42
N ARG A 217 -11.69 -29.12 -34.37
CA ARG A 217 -13.06 -29.49 -34.02
C ARG A 217 -14.00 -29.28 -35.20
N GLY A 218 -15.11 -30.03 -35.23
CA GLY A 218 -16.18 -29.79 -36.20
C GLY A 218 -16.72 -28.36 -36.10
N TYR A 219 -16.93 -27.75 -37.25
CA TYR A 219 -17.59 -26.45 -37.41
C TYR A 219 -18.98 -26.48 -36.79
N ARG A 220 -19.31 -25.46 -36.01
CA ARG A 220 -20.67 -25.22 -35.52
C ARG A 220 -21.20 -23.94 -36.14
N TYR A 221 -22.50 -23.92 -36.39
CA TYR A 221 -23.18 -22.76 -36.94
C TYR A 221 -22.97 -21.54 -36.03
N GLY A 222 -22.28 -20.50 -36.53
CA GLY A 222 -21.85 -19.33 -35.74
C GLY A 222 -20.33 -19.18 -35.60
N ASP A 223 -19.55 -20.19 -35.99
CA ASP A 223 -18.10 -20.08 -36.06
C ASP A 223 -17.66 -19.22 -37.27
N ASP A 224 -16.63 -18.39 -37.09
CA ASP A 224 -16.08 -17.57 -38.17
C ASP A 224 -15.40 -18.46 -39.22
N LEU A 225 -15.87 -18.39 -40.46
CA LEU A 225 -15.34 -19.13 -41.60
C LEU A 225 -13.86 -18.83 -41.87
N ARG A 226 -13.33 -17.68 -41.41
CA ARG A 226 -11.90 -17.35 -41.50
C ARG A 226 -11.01 -18.23 -40.63
N ARG A 227 -11.57 -18.92 -39.63
CA ARG A 227 -10.85 -19.76 -38.65
C ARG A 227 -10.85 -21.24 -39.02
N VAL A 228 -11.41 -21.60 -40.18
CA VAL A 228 -11.45 -22.99 -40.62
C VAL A 228 -10.05 -23.42 -41.08
N HIS A 229 -9.71 -24.69 -40.84
CA HIS A 229 -8.41 -25.26 -41.14
C HIS A 229 -8.51 -26.12 -42.40
N TRP A 230 -8.07 -25.59 -43.55
CA TRP A 230 -8.32 -26.19 -44.87
C TRP A 230 -7.69 -27.58 -44.98
N ARG A 231 -6.50 -27.76 -44.41
CA ARG A 231 -5.76 -29.04 -44.44
C ARG A 231 -6.48 -30.15 -43.65
N SER A 232 -7.07 -29.82 -42.50
CA SER A 232 -7.87 -30.79 -41.72
C SER A 232 -9.24 -31.02 -42.37
N THR A 233 -9.85 -29.97 -42.90
CA THR A 233 -11.12 -30.04 -43.64
C THR A 233 -11.00 -30.98 -44.85
N ALA A 234 -9.90 -30.89 -45.61
CA ALA A 234 -9.64 -31.76 -46.76
C ALA A 234 -9.43 -33.24 -46.38
N ARG A 235 -8.93 -33.53 -45.17
CA ARG A 235 -8.69 -34.91 -44.69
C ARG A 235 -9.94 -35.58 -44.14
N TYR A 236 -10.79 -34.83 -43.43
CA TYR A 236 -11.97 -35.37 -42.74
C TYR A 236 -13.28 -35.20 -43.51
N GLY A 237 -13.30 -34.40 -44.60
CA GLY A 237 -14.48 -34.20 -45.44
C GLY A 237 -15.55 -33.28 -44.84
N GLU A 238 -15.30 -32.73 -43.65
CA GLU A 238 -16.19 -31.82 -42.93
C GLU A 238 -15.43 -30.54 -42.56
N LEU A 239 -16.11 -29.39 -42.46
CA LEU A 239 -15.49 -28.11 -42.06
C LEU A 239 -14.91 -28.24 -40.65
N MET A 240 -13.59 -28.11 -40.53
CA MET A 240 -12.89 -28.16 -39.25
C MET A 240 -12.44 -26.76 -38.86
N VAL A 241 -12.76 -26.31 -37.65
CA VAL A 241 -12.36 -24.99 -37.12
C VAL A 241 -11.16 -25.15 -36.19
N ARG A 242 -10.19 -24.23 -36.30
CA ARG A 242 -9.07 -24.11 -35.36
C ARG A 242 -9.62 -23.78 -33.97
N ARG A 243 -9.48 -24.71 -33.02
CA ARG A 243 -9.69 -24.42 -31.61
C ARG A 243 -8.44 -23.65 -31.13
N GLU A 244 -8.58 -22.37 -30.84
CA GLU A 244 -7.55 -21.63 -30.10
C GLU A 244 -7.55 -22.18 -28.68
N GLU A 245 -6.62 -23.08 -28.35
CA GLU A 245 -6.20 -23.21 -26.95
C GLU A 245 -5.43 -21.95 -26.61
N GLN A 246 -6.01 -21.10 -25.75
CA GLN A 246 -5.22 -20.07 -25.11
C GLN A 246 -4.09 -20.77 -24.35
N PRO A 247 -2.81 -20.42 -24.58
CA PRO A 247 -1.71 -20.97 -23.81
C PRO A 247 -1.97 -20.65 -22.34
N GLN A 248 -2.28 -21.69 -21.59
CA GLN A 248 -2.68 -21.62 -20.20
C GLN A 248 -1.42 -21.23 -19.40
N ARG A 249 -1.34 -19.97 -18.96
CA ARG A 249 -0.17 -19.46 -18.23
C ARG A 249 -0.02 -20.21 -16.92
N ALA A 250 1.22 -20.36 -16.47
CA ALA A 250 1.48 -20.92 -15.17
C ALA A 250 0.86 -20.10 -14.05
N ARG A 251 0.11 -20.78 -13.20
CA ARG A 251 -0.56 -20.19 -12.05
C ARG A 251 0.33 -20.36 -10.83
N CYS A 252 0.46 -19.31 -10.03
CA CYS A 252 1.12 -19.38 -8.73
C CYS A 252 0.21 -18.79 -7.65
N THR A 253 -0.12 -19.58 -6.64
CA THR A 253 -0.78 -19.08 -5.43
C THR A 253 0.27 -18.90 -4.34
N VAL A 254 0.32 -17.70 -3.76
CA VAL A 254 1.12 -17.41 -2.58
C VAL A 254 0.18 -17.35 -1.38
N LEU A 255 0.30 -18.32 -0.48
CA LEU A 255 -0.47 -18.40 0.75
C LEU A 255 0.32 -17.71 1.88
N LEU A 256 -0.28 -16.66 2.46
CA LEU A 256 0.20 -16.00 3.66
C LEU A 256 -0.64 -16.44 4.85
N ASP A 257 -0.01 -17.06 5.83
CA ASP A 257 -0.61 -17.25 7.14
C ASP A 257 -0.69 -15.90 7.85
N THR A 258 -1.90 -15.46 8.21
CA THR A 258 -2.12 -14.23 8.99
C THR A 258 -2.59 -14.51 10.40
N ARG A 259 -2.70 -15.77 10.83
CA ARG A 259 -3.28 -16.12 12.15
C ARG A 259 -2.46 -15.53 13.29
N ARG A 260 -3.10 -14.78 14.18
CA ARG A 260 -2.43 -14.18 15.36
C ARG A 260 -1.70 -15.21 16.21
N LEU A 261 -2.30 -16.38 16.39
CA LEU A 261 -1.76 -17.47 17.21
C LEU A 261 -0.51 -18.14 16.60
N ALA A 262 -0.27 -17.95 15.30
CA ALA A 262 0.86 -18.58 14.60
C ALA A 262 2.15 -17.76 14.70
N PHE A 263 2.07 -16.51 15.16
CA PHE A 263 3.23 -15.61 15.24
C PHE A 263 3.36 -15.04 16.64
N GLN A 264 4.59 -14.99 17.15
CA GLN A 264 4.94 -14.28 18.38
C GLN A 264 5.84 -13.08 18.10
N GLY A 265 5.71 -12.06 18.95
CA GLY A 265 6.43 -10.80 18.80
C GLY A 265 5.69 -9.79 17.91
N ALA A 266 6.14 -8.54 17.97
CA ALA A 266 5.61 -7.44 17.19
C ALA A 266 6.76 -6.50 16.80
N GLY A 267 6.52 -5.68 15.78
CA GLY A 267 7.49 -4.72 15.27
C GLY A 267 8.06 -5.09 13.90
N PRO A 268 8.93 -4.24 13.34
CA PRO A 268 9.36 -4.29 11.94
C PRO A 268 10.19 -5.53 11.58
N ASP A 269 10.86 -6.13 12.57
CA ASP A 269 11.72 -7.31 12.39
C ASP A 269 11.05 -8.60 12.88
N SER A 270 9.71 -8.60 13.04
CA SER A 270 8.96 -9.78 13.49
C SER A 270 8.85 -10.84 12.39
N ALA A 271 8.60 -12.09 12.79
CA ALA A 271 8.35 -13.20 11.88
C ALA A 271 7.22 -12.89 10.89
N PHE A 272 6.15 -12.25 11.37
CA PHE A 272 5.03 -11.87 10.52
C PHE A 272 5.43 -10.85 9.45
N GLU A 273 6.19 -9.80 9.79
CA GLU A 273 6.70 -8.84 8.80
C GLU A 273 7.60 -9.52 7.75
N TRP A 274 8.42 -10.50 8.18
CA TRP A 274 9.24 -11.28 7.25
C TRP A 274 8.37 -12.12 6.30
N ALA A 275 7.33 -12.79 6.80
CA ALA A 275 6.39 -13.57 5.99
C ALA A 275 5.65 -12.68 4.96
N VAL A 276 5.25 -11.47 5.36
CA VAL A 276 4.63 -10.48 4.47
C VAL A 276 5.63 -9.99 3.41
N SER A 277 6.87 -9.68 3.81
CA SER A 277 7.96 -9.31 2.89
C SER A 277 8.26 -10.42 1.88
N GLY A 278 8.30 -11.67 2.34
CA GLY A 278 8.55 -12.82 1.47
C GLY A 278 7.39 -13.14 0.54
N THR A 279 6.16 -12.93 1.01
CA THR A 279 4.96 -12.99 0.18
C THR A 279 5.02 -11.95 -0.94
N ALA A 280 5.32 -10.70 -0.61
CA ALA A 280 5.46 -9.62 -1.59
C ALA A 280 6.57 -9.90 -2.61
N SER A 281 7.73 -10.36 -2.14
CA SER A 281 8.89 -10.72 -2.97
C SER A 281 8.57 -11.87 -3.92
N THR A 282 7.87 -12.89 -3.45
CA THR A 282 7.43 -14.03 -4.25
C THR A 282 6.42 -13.61 -5.32
N LEU A 283 5.40 -12.83 -4.95
CA LEU A 283 4.38 -12.35 -5.90
C LEU A 283 5.01 -11.53 -7.02
N PHE A 284 5.90 -10.59 -6.67
CA PHE A 284 6.59 -9.75 -7.63
C PHE A 284 7.48 -10.58 -8.56
N HIS A 285 8.31 -11.47 -8.00
CA HIS A 285 9.17 -12.35 -8.79
C HIS A 285 8.37 -13.24 -9.76
N MET A 286 7.26 -13.81 -9.31
CA MET A 286 6.43 -14.67 -10.17
C MET A 286 5.72 -13.90 -11.28
N LEU A 287 5.25 -12.68 -11.00
CA LEU A 287 4.70 -11.77 -12.00
C LEU A 287 5.74 -11.40 -13.07
N GLU A 288 6.97 -11.07 -12.66
CA GLU A 288 8.06 -10.76 -13.60
C GLU A 288 8.38 -11.94 -14.53
N ARG A 289 8.22 -13.17 -14.03
CA ARG A 289 8.39 -14.42 -14.80
C ARG A 289 7.18 -14.80 -15.66
N GLY A 290 6.11 -14.02 -15.62
CA GLY A 290 4.92 -14.22 -16.44
C GLY A 290 3.93 -15.25 -15.89
N PHE A 291 4.04 -15.62 -14.60
CA PHE A 291 3.00 -16.39 -13.93
C PHE A 291 1.76 -15.53 -13.70
N SER A 292 0.59 -16.14 -13.78
CA SER A 292 -0.63 -15.57 -13.22
C SER A 292 -0.61 -15.82 -11.72
N VAL A 293 -0.52 -14.76 -10.91
CA VAL A 293 -0.37 -14.90 -9.46
C VAL A 293 -1.64 -14.54 -8.69
N ARG A 294 -1.78 -15.13 -7.51
CA ARG A 294 -2.83 -14.83 -6.53
C ARG A 294 -2.24 -14.84 -5.14
N LEU A 295 -2.57 -13.84 -4.34
CA LEU A 295 -2.39 -13.83 -2.88
C LEU A 295 -3.59 -14.53 -2.23
N LEU A 296 -3.35 -15.47 -1.33
CA LEU A 296 -4.38 -16.12 -0.52
C LEU A 296 -3.99 -15.99 0.95
N THR A 297 -4.96 -15.74 1.84
CA THR A 297 -4.75 -15.78 3.29
C THR A 297 -5.46 -16.97 3.93
N ASP A 298 -5.08 -17.32 5.16
CA ASP A 298 -5.73 -18.37 5.97
C ASP A 298 -7.25 -18.21 6.08
N THR A 299 -7.74 -16.97 6.08
CA THR A 299 -9.17 -16.63 6.16
C THR A 299 -9.96 -16.97 4.90
N GLY A 300 -9.29 -17.34 3.80
CA GLY A 300 -9.90 -17.58 2.49
C GLY A 300 -9.97 -16.33 1.60
N ASN A 301 -9.49 -15.18 2.06
CA ASN A 301 -9.45 -13.98 1.22
C ASN A 301 -8.41 -14.17 0.11
N SER A 302 -8.80 -13.88 -1.12
CA SER A 302 -7.92 -13.94 -2.28
C SER A 302 -7.82 -12.60 -3.01
N VAL A 303 -6.63 -12.31 -3.53
CA VAL A 303 -6.35 -11.10 -4.32
C VAL A 303 -5.54 -11.48 -5.57
N PRO A 304 -6.01 -11.16 -6.79
CA PRO A 304 -7.28 -10.49 -7.09
C PRO A 304 -8.46 -11.41 -6.73
N GLY A 305 -9.57 -10.82 -6.25
CA GLY A 305 -10.72 -11.58 -5.73
C GLY A 305 -11.46 -12.42 -6.78
N GLU A 306 -12.69 -12.85 -6.48
CA GLU A 306 -13.49 -13.73 -7.34
C GLU A 306 -13.95 -13.04 -8.65
N GLY A 307 -13.06 -13.03 -9.65
CA GLY A 307 -13.34 -12.92 -11.09
C GLY A 307 -12.91 -14.23 -11.80
N SER A 308 -13.05 -14.34 -13.13
CA SER A 308 -13.15 -15.61 -13.90
C SER A 308 -12.10 -16.71 -13.68
N ASP A 309 -11.05 -16.47 -12.90
CA ASP A 309 -10.17 -17.51 -12.35
C ASP A 309 -9.52 -17.15 -10.99
N GLY A 310 -9.74 -15.95 -10.43
CA GLY A 310 -9.07 -15.48 -9.20
C GLY A 310 -7.56 -15.20 -9.34
N PHE A 311 -7.01 -15.17 -10.56
CA PHE A 311 -5.60 -14.87 -10.83
C PHE A 311 -5.47 -13.61 -11.67
N ALA A 312 -4.38 -12.84 -11.45
CA ALA A 312 -4.07 -11.68 -12.28
C ALA A 312 -3.56 -12.12 -13.67
N GLY A 313 -4.19 -11.66 -14.77
CA GLY A 313 -3.82 -12.04 -16.13
C GLY A 313 -3.86 -10.91 -17.19
N ALA A 314 -2.66 -10.56 -17.73
CA ALA A 314 -2.34 -9.75 -18.91
C ALA A 314 -2.01 -8.24 -18.72
N SER A 315 -0.75 -7.93 -19.07
CA SER A 315 -0.05 -6.66 -19.39
C SER A 315 -0.45 -5.34 -18.72
N GLN A 316 -1.72 -4.96 -18.72
CA GLN A 316 -2.23 -3.81 -17.95
C GLN A 316 -2.77 -4.26 -16.57
N GLU A 317 -3.51 -5.37 -16.54
CA GLU A 317 -4.04 -5.97 -15.31
C GLU A 317 -2.94 -6.47 -14.38
N SER A 318 -1.76 -6.82 -14.91
CA SER A 318 -0.64 -7.30 -14.09
C SER A 318 -0.04 -6.21 -13.18
N ALA A 319 0.09 -4.99 -13.67
CA ALA A 319 0.60 -3.87 -12.87
C ALA A 319 -0.44 -3.40 -11.85
N ASP A 320 -1.70 -3.35 -12.25
CA ASP A 320 -2.81 -2.99 -11.36
C ASP A 320 -3.02 -4.06 -10.28
N ALA A 321 -2.97 -5.35 -10.64
CA ALA A 321 -3.07 -6.44 -9.68
C ALA A 321 -1.85 -6.50 -8.74
N ALA A 322 -0.64 -6.25 -9.24
CA ALA A 322 0.54 -6.09 -8.39
C ALA A 322 0.31 -4.93 -7.40
N GLY A 323 -0.18 -3.78 -7.89
CA GLY A 323 -0.53 -2.64 -7.06
C GLY A 323 -1.56 -2.98 -5.98
N LEU A 324 -2.62 -3.71 -6.34
CA LEU A 324 -3.66 -4.18 -5.42
C LEU A 324 -3.10 -5.14 -4.38
N MET A 325 -2.31 -6.14 -4.77
CA MET A 325 -1.67 -7.08 -3.83
C MET A 325 -0.75 -6.35 -2.85
N MET A 326 0.06 -5.40 -3.35
CA MET A 326 0.95 -4.61 -2.48
C MET A 326 0.17 -3.68 -1.54
N ASP A 327 -0.95 -3.11 -1.99
CA ASP A 327 -1.84 -2.32 -1.13
C ASP A 327 -2.56 -3.20 -0.10
N THR A 328 -2.97 -4.42 -0.46
CA THR A 328 -3.50 -5.41 0.48
C THR A 328 -2.45 -5.79 1.52
N LEU A 329 -1.24 -6.13 1.10
CA LEU A 329 -0.15 -6.46 2.01
C LEU A 329 0.29 -5.26 2.86
N ALA A 330 0.13 -4.03 2.39
CA ALA A 330 0.40 -2.84 3.18
C ALA A 330 -0.51 -2.71 4.41
N VAL A 331 -1.74 -3.24 4.33
CA VAL A 331 -2.75 -3.12 5.41
C VAL A 331 -3.14 -4.46 6.03
N VAL A 332 -2.60 -5.58 5.55
CA VAL A 332 -2.85 -6.89 6.14
C VAL A 332 -2.38 -6.87 7.58
N ASP A 333 -3.20 -7.40 8.48
CA ASP A 333 -2.92 -7.53 9.90
C ASP A 333 -3.31 -8.96 10.33
N HIS A 334 -3.03 -9.31 11.57
CA HIS A 334 -3.31 -10.64 12.09
C HIS A 334 -4.82 -10.95 12.05
N SER A 335 -5.16 -12.13 11.54
CA SER A 335 -6.50 -12.71 11.64
C SER A 335 -6.71 -13.32 13.03
N ASP A 336 -7.98 -13.33 13.45
CA ASP A 336 -8.43 -14.09 14.63
C ASP A 336 -8.79 -15.54 14.26
N GLY A 337 -8.37 -16.01 13.08
CA GLY A 337 -8.63 -17.37 12.59
C GLY A 337 -7.81 -18.41 13.32
N SER A 338 -8.40 -19.60 13.56
CA SER A 338 -7.74 -20.70 14.28
C SER A 338 -7.13 -21.78 13.38
N GLY A 339 -7.40 -21.77 12.08
CA GLY A 339 -6.98 -22.86 11.19
C GLY A 339 -6.92 -22.46 9.72
N LEU A 340 -6.55 -23.43 8.88
CA LEU A 340 -6.27 -23.23 7.45
C LEU A 340 -7.37 -23.77 6.52
N SER A 341 -8.49 -24.24 7.07
CA SER A 341 -9.54 -24.92 6.30
C SER A 341 -10.18 -24.04 5.23
N ARG A 342 -10.39 -22.74 5.51
CA ARG A 342 -10.95 -21.79 4.51
C ARG A 342 -10.03 -21.59 3.32
N ALA A 343 -8.73 -21.40 3.57
CA ALA A 343 -7.73 -21.37 2.51
C ALA A 343 -7.73 -22.68 1.72
N TYR A 344 -7.82 -23.83 2.40
CA TYR A 344 -7.91 -25.13 1.73
C TYR A 344 -9.15 -25.27 0.85
N ASP A 345 -10.31 -24.79 1.30
CA ASP A 345 -11.55 -24.83 0.52
C ASP A 345 -11.46 -23.99 -0.77
N VAL A 346 -10.80 -22.83 -0.71
CA VAL A 346 -10.51 -22.01 -1.90
C VAL A 346 -9.60 -22.75 -2.87
N LEU A 347 -8.53 -23.40 -2.37
CA LEU A 347 -7.62 -24.20 -3.19
C LEU A 347 -8.31 -25.45 -3.77
N ARG A 348 -9.34 -25.98 -3.10
CA ARG A 348 -10.11 -27.15 -3.55
C ARG A 348 -10.90 -26.86 -4.84
N GLY A 349 -11.34 -25.61 -5.02
CA GLY A 349 -12.11 -25.18 -6.19
C GLY A 349 -11.27 -24.97 -7.47
N GLY A 350 -9.94 -24.87 -7.35
CA GLY A 350 -9.05 -24.46 -8.45
C GLY A 350 -8.07 -25.54 -8.93
N ASN A 351 -7.49 -25.30 -10.12
CA ASN A 351 -6.28 -25.99 -10.59
C ASN A 351 -5.07 -25.12 -10.24
N GLU A 352 -4.41 -25.47 -9.14
CA GLU A 352 -3.27 -24.73 -8.61
C GLU A 352 -1.98 -25.19 -9.30
N GLY A 353 -1.25 -24.26 -9.91
CA GLY A 353 0.05 -24.57 -10.51
C GLY A 353 1.11 -24.76 -9.44
N LEU A 354 1.71 -23.66 -9.00
CA LEU A 354 2.70 -23.59 -7.92
C LEU A 354 2.06 -23.00 -6.66
N LEU A 355 2.21 -23.66 -5.52
CA LEU A 355 1.81 -23.15 -4.21
C LEU A 355 3.05 -22.75 -3.40
N VAL A 356 3.20 -21.46 -3.07
CA VAL A 356 4.23 -21.00 -2.14
C VAL A 356 3.53 -20.57 -0.86
N ALA A 357 3.90 -21.13 0.28
CA ALA A 357 3.26 -20.83 1.55
C ALA A 357 4.25 -20.28 2.57
N PHE A 358 3.84 -19.23 3.28
CA PHE A 358 4.54 -18.67 4.44
C PHE A 358 3.70 -18.97 5.68
N PHE A 359 4.12 -19.97 6.45
CA PHE A 359 3.43 -20.42 7.66
C PHE A 359 4.12 -19.89 8.91
N GLY A 360 3.33 -19.51 9.92
CA GLY A 360 3.83 -19.42 11.29
C GLY A 360 3.84 -20.80 11.96
N ASP A 361 3.66 -20.82 13.27
CA ASP A 361 3.50 -22.06 14.03
C ASP A 361 2.31 -22.88 13.53
N LEU A 362 2.54 -24.19 13.37
CA LEU A 362 1.54 -25.16 12.94
C LEU A 362 1.32 -26.21 14.02
N ASP A 363 0.06 -26.41 14.39
CA ASP A 363 -0.36 -27.58 15.14
C ASP A 363 -0.53 -28.81 14.22
N GLU A 364 -0.90 -29.94 14.81
CA GLU A 364 -1.06 -31.20 14.09
C GLU A 364 -2.20 -31.15 13.05
N GLU A 365 -3.34 -30.55 13.40
CA GLU A 365 -4.49 -30.42 12.50
C GLU A 365 -4.16 -29.52 11.30
N GLN A 366 -3.53 -28.38 11.56
CA GLN A 366 -3.11 -27.41 10.56
C GLN A 366 -2.04 -28.00 9.64
N THR A 367 -1.11 -28.78 10.19
CA THR A 367 -0.10 -29.51 9.40
C THR A 367 -0.76 -30.54 8.48
N ALA A 368 -1.76 -31.27 8.97
CA ALA A 368 -2.53 -32.20 8.14
C ALA A 368 -3.32 -31.48 7.03
N VAL A 369 -3.89 -30.30 7.31
CA VAL A 369 -4.56 -29.47 6.30
C VAL A 369 -3.56 -28.98 5.24
N ALA A 370 -2.40 -28.47 5.66
CA ALA A 370 -1.34 -28.04 4.75
C ALA A 370 -0.81 -29.20 3.89
N ALA A 371 -0.64 -30.40 4.46
CA ALA A 371 -0.29 -31.60 3.70
C ALA A 371 -1.33 -31.92 2.60
N ARG A 372 -2.63 -31.76 2.88
CA ARG A 372 -3.69 -31.95 1.86
C ARG A 372 -3.65 -30.90 0.75
N MET A 373 -3.25 -29.65 1.03
CA MET A 373 -3.11 -28.61 0.01
C MET A 373 -2.08 -28.99 -1.09
N ARG A 374 -1.02 -29.74 -0.74
CA ARG A 374 0.01 -30.19 -1.69
C ARG A 374 -0.51 -31.14 -2.76
N GLN A 375 -1.47 -32.00 -2.42
CA GLN A 375 -1.95 -33.06 -3.32
C GLN A 375 -2.61 -32.52 -4.61
N ARG A 376 -3.02 -31.25 -4.60
CA ARG A 376 -3.72 -30.60 -5.72
C ARG A 376 -2.86 -29.60 -6.49
N SER A 377 -1.64 -29.33 -6.04
CA SER A 377 -0.72 -28.43 -6.71
C SER A 377 0.30 -29.20 -7.57
N GLY A 378 0.70 -28.61 -8.69
CA GLY A 378 1.81 -29.12 -9.51
C GLY A 378 3.16 -29.06 -8.78
N GLY A 379 3.29 -28.17 -7.80
CA GLY A 379 4.45 -28.00 -6.94
C GLY A 379 4.10 -27.20 -5.69
N ALA A 380 4.78 -27.47 -4.56
CA ALA A 380 4.62 -26.63 -3.38
C ALA A 380 5.90 -26.41 -2.58
N VAL A 381 6.10 -25.17 -2.13
CA VAL A 381 7.21 -24.71 -1.29
C VAL A 381 6.63 -24.09 -0.03
N ALA A 382 7.14 -24.50 1.13
CA ALA A 382 6.71 -23.96 2.42
C ALA A 382 7.89 -23.34 3.15
N PHE A 383 7.75 -22.08 3.55
CA PHE A 383 8.62 -21.40 4.50
C PHE A 383 7.91 -21.39 5.85
N VAL A 384 8.49 -22.06 6.84
CA VAL A 384 7.91 -22.20 8.19
C VAL A 384 8.71 -21.34 9.16
N LEU A 385 8.04 -20.34 9.73
CA LEU A 385 8.57 -19.41 10.70
C LEU A 385 8.17 -19.87 12.11
N ASP A 386 9.08 -20.53 12.80
CA ASP A 386 8.86 -21.04 14.16
C ASP A 386 9.02 -19.93 15.21
N SER A 387 7.97 -19.65 15.98
CA SER A 387 7.99 -18.56 16.97
C SER A 387 9.04 -18.76 18.06
N GLU A 388 9.33 -20.00 18.47
CA GLU A 388 10.35 -20.25 19.50
C GLU A 388 11.74 -19.88 18.98
N THR A 389 12.06 -20.23 17.74
CA THR A 389 13.32 -19.86 17.09
C THR A 389 13.44 -18.34 16.94
N TRP A 390 12.35 -17.65 16.59
CA TRP A 390 12.35 -16.20 16.42
C TRP A 390 12.39 -15.39 17.73
N THR A 391 11.89 -15.96 18.83
CA THR A 391 11.85 -15.27 20.14
C THR A 391 13.01 -15.66 21.05
N ARG A 392 13.44 -16.92 21.03
CA ARG A 392 14.47 -17.47 21.92
C ARG A 392 15.79 -17.81 21.22
N GLY A 393 15.82 -17.81 19.88
CA GLY A 393 17.03 -18.11 19.10
C GLY A 393 17.48 -19.58 19.16
N ALA A 394 16.63 -20.49 19.63
CA ALA A 394 16.93 -21.91 19.74
C ALA A 394 16.04 -22.72 18.78
N PRO A 395 16.57 -23.70 18.04
CA PRO A 395 15.78 -24.60 17.21
C PRO A 395 14.75 -25.37 18.04
N SER A 396 13.51 -25.46 17.56
CA SER A 396 12.46 -26.25 18.21
C SER A 396 12.35 -27.65 17.59
N GLU A 397 12.42 -28.71 18.41
CA GLU A 397 12.18 -30.09 17.97
C GLU A 397 10.80 -30.23 17.30
N ARG A 398 9.82 -29.45 17.77
CA ARG A 398 8.47 -29.41 17.18
C ARG A 398 8.51 -28.89 15.75
N CYS A 399 9.28 -27.85 15.48
CA CYS A 399 9.44 -27.30 14.13
C CYS A 399 10.03 -28.36 13.18
N GLU A 400 11.05 -29.09 13.62
CA GLU A 400 11.66 -30.16 12.83
C GLU A 400 10.66 -31.28 12.52
N GLU A 401 9.85 -31.68 13.49
CA GLU A 401 8.77 -32.67 13.30
C GLU A 401 7.75 -32.18 12.26
N ARG A 402 7.30 -30.92 12.34
CA ARG A 402 6.35 -30.35 11.36
C ARG A 402 6.95 -30.24 9.96
N LEU A 403 8.21 -29.83 9.85
CA LEU A 403 8.92 -29.80 8.57
C LEU A 403 9.04 -31.20 7.96
N ARG A 404 9.31 -32.22 8.78
CA ARG A 404 9.35 -33.61 8.33
C ARG A 404 7.99 -34.06 7.78
N LEU A 405 6.90 -33.83 8.51
CA LEU A 405 5.54 -34.18 8.06
C LEU A 405 5.16 -33.49 6.74
N LEU A 406 5.51 -32.20 6.58
CA LEU A 406 5.28 -31.48 5.33
C LEU A 406 6.11 -32.07 4.18
N ARG A 407 7.38 -32.41 4.41
CA ARG A 407 8.25 -33.04 3.41
C ARG A 407 7.75 -34.42 2.98
N GLU A 408 7.30 -35.24 3.93
CA GLU A 408 6.68 -36.54 3.66
C GLU A 408 5.40 -36.40 2.83
N ALA A 409 4.64 -35.31 3.01
CA ALA A 409 3.49 -34.97 2.18
C ALA A 409 3.86 -34.40 0.79
N GLY A 410 5.15 -34.21 0.49
CA GLY A 410 5.68 -33.76 -0.79
C GLY A 410 5.95 -32.25 -0.91
N TRP A 411 5.92 -31.50 0.20
CA TRP A 411 6.35 -30.10 0.21
C TRP A 411 7.86 -29.96 0.20
N SER A 412 8.38 -28.95 -0.51
CA SER A 412 9.72 -28.43 -0.25
C SER A 412 9.67 -27.48 0.95
N ALA A 413 9.72 -28.03 2.16
CA ALA A 413 9.56 -27.28 3.42
C ALA A 413 10.91 -26.87 4.04
N LEU A 414 11.05 -25.58 4.36
CA LEU A 414 12.25 -24.94 4.89
C LEU A 414 11.94 -24.21 6.20
N ALA A 415 12.80 -24.38 7.20
CA ALA A 415 12.78 -23.55 8.40
C ALA A 415 13.30 -22.15 8.05
N VAL A 416 12.72 -21.12 8.65
CA VAL A 416 13.18 -19.74 8.51
C VAL A 416 13.76 -19.26 9.84
N PRO A 417 15.09 -19.22 10.02
CA PRO A 417 15.69 -18.59 11.19
C PRO A 417 15.62 -17.05 11.12
N PRO A 418 15.61 -16.35 12.27
CA PRO A 418 15.66 -14.89 12.30
C PRO A 418 16.95 -14.36 11.63
N GLY A 419 16.82 -13.27 10.86
CA GLY A 419 17.95 -12.64 10.16
C GLY A 419 18.37 -13.31 8.85
N THR A 420 17.71 -14.40 8.45
CA THR A 420 18.01 -15.10 7.19
C THR A 420 17.44 -14.34 5.99
N SER A 421 18.24 -14.18 4.93
CA SER A 421 17.76 -13.60 3.68
C SER A 421 16.86 -14.59 2.94
N LEU A 422 15.75 -14.08 2.41
CA LEU A 422 14.87 -14.87 1.57
C LEU A 422 15.58 -15.36 0.30
N ILE A 423 16.55 -14.61 -0.23
CA ILE A 423 17.32 -14.97 -1.42
C ILE A 423 18.03 -16.32 -1.25
N ASP A 424 18.59 -16.57 -0.07
CA ASP A 424 19.33 -17.80 0.20
C ASP A 424 18.38 -18.98 0.42
N LEU A 425 17.32 -18.79 1.18
CA LEU A 425 16.27 -19.80 1.37
C LEU A 425 15.57 -20.16 0.04
N TRP A 426 15.42 -19.18 -0.85
CA TRP A 426 14.87 -19.39 -2.18
C TRP A 426 15.76 -20.30 -3.05
N ARG A 427 17.09 -20.17 -2.94
CA ARG A 427 18.04 -21.09 -3.58
C ARG A 427 18.01 -22.48 -2.94
N ASP A 428 17.85 -22.55 -1.62
CA ASP A 428 17.75 -23.82 -0.91
C ASP A 428 16.50 -24.62 -1.28
N ALA A 429 15.39 -23.93 -1.56
CA ALA A 429 14.17 -24.55 -2.07
C ALA A 429 14.42 -25.30 -3.39
N ASP A 430 15.25 -24.76 -4.27
CA ASP A 430 15.66 -25.43 -5.51
C ASP A 430 16.48 -26.69 -5.26
N ARG A 431 17.45 -26.58 -4.34
CA ARG A 431 18.41 -27.64 -4.03
C ARG A 431 17.73 -28.85 -3.40
N HIS A 432 16.84 -28.62 -2.43
CA HIS A 432 16.06 -29.69 -1.78
C HIS A 432 15.17 -30.46 -2.76
N ARG A 433 14.79 -29.85 -3.88
CA ARG A 433 14.10 -30.53 -4.97
C ARG A 433 15.04 -31.40 -5.80
N ALA A 434 16.23 -30.91 -6.13
CA ALA A 434 17.18 -31.65 -6.95
C ALA A 434 17.56 -32.99 -6.32
N SER A 435 17.66 -33.05 -4.98
CA SER A 435 17.91 -34.29 -4.24
C SER A 435 16.70 -35.24 -4.23
N THR A 436 15.49 -34.74 -3.93
CA THR A 436 14.26 -35.56 -3.88
C THR A 436 13.79 -36.07 -5.26
N GLY A 437 14.09 -35.33 -6.34
CA GLY A 437 13.83 -35.78 -7.71
C GLY A 437 14.84 -36.80 -8.25
N ALA A 438 16.06 -36.85 -7.72
CA ALA A 438 17.09 -37.81 -8.14
C ALA A 438 16.86 -39.23 -7.59
N GLU A 439 16.22 -39.37 -6.42
CA GLU A 439 15.91 -40.67 -5.82
C GLU A 439 14.69 -41.38 -6.45
N SER A 440 13.91 -40.69 -7.28
CA SER A 440 12.68 -41.23 -7.91
C SER A 440 12.79 -41.51 -9.41
N GLY A 441 14.01 -41.43 -9.99
CA GLY A 441 14.27 -41.90 -11.34
C GLY A 441 14.26 -43.44 -11.38
N PRO A 442 13.58 -44.10 -12.34
CA PRO A 442 13.69 -45.55 -12.45
C PRO A 442 15.16 -45.88 -12.71
N ALA A 443 15.75 -46.70 -11.84
CA ALA A 443 17.00 -47.38 -12.15
C ALA A 443 16.77 -48.13 -13.47
N VAL A 444 17.29 -47.57 -14.56
CA VAL A 444 17.41 -48.28 -15.82
C VAL A 444 18.44 -49.37 -15.57
N THR A 445 17.94 -50.50 -15.07
CA THR A 445 18.65 -51.77 -15.08
C THR A 445 18.83 -52.15 -16.54
N GLY A 446 19.98 -51.76 -17.10
CA GLY A 446 20.46 -52.30 -18.36
C GLY A 446 20.67 -53.80 -18.19
N TRP A 447 19.69 -54.59 -18.61
CA TRP A 447 19.88 -55.98 -19.00
C TRP A 447 20.47 -56.00 -20.41
N GLY A 448 21.49 -56.83 -20.59
CA GLY A 448 22.47 -56.73 -21.66
C GLY A 448 22.13 -57.46 -22.95
N SER A 449 23.10 -57.36 -23.88
CA SER A 449 23.68 -58.47 -24.64
C SER A 449 24.97 -58.00 -25.29
#